data_AF-A0A7X8M0V4-F1
#
_entry.id   AF-A0A7X8M0V4-F1
#
_cell.length_a   1.000
_cell.length_b   1.000
_cell.length_c   1.000
_cell.angle_alpha   90.00
_cell.angle_beta   90.00
_cell.angle_gamma   90.00
#
_symmetry.space_group_name_H-M   'P 1'
#
loop_
_entity.id
_entity.type
_entity.pdbx_description
1 polymer ?
#
loop_
_entity_poly.entity_id
_entity_poly.type
_entity_poly.pdbx_seq_one_letter_code
_entity_poly.pdbx_strand_id
1 'polypeptide(L)'
;MCKYVCSICGFIYDEAKGIPEAGIAPGTAWEDIPEDWVCPLCGATKSEFNKQGEQTRTAEKKPLPVIEHSGDMKELSPLEVSVICTNLARGCEKQYKLKEAELFYELADYFKAITAPYKDPSYNKLIDLVEKDLEEGIPNAKAISSDAKDRGALRALTWGEKVTRILNSLLTRYQKEGEAMLQNTGVYVCTICGFIYTGDTPPDLCPVCKVPDWKFEKVEGGNDNG
;
A
#
# COMPACT_ATOMS: atom_id res chain seq x y z
N MET A 1 -8.97 25.96 15.36
CA MET A 1 -9.59 24.65 15.06
C MET A 1 -8.48 23.65 14.82
N CYS A 2 -8.68 22.44 15.31
CA CYS A 2 -7.66 21.39 15.29
C CYS A 2 -7.60 20.75 13.90
N LYS A 3 -6.45 20.15 13.60
CA LYS A 3 -6.23 19.37 12.39
C LYS A 3 -5.78 17.99 12.81
N TYR A 4 -6.21 16.97 12.08
CA TYR A 4 -5.87 15.57 12.36
C TYR A 4 -5.25 14.96 11.11
N VAL A 5 -4.13 14.25 11.28
CA VAL A 5 -3.36 13.68 10.18
C VAL A 5 -3.42 12.16 10.26
N CYS A 6 -3.86 11.54 9.18
CA CYS A 6 -3.84 10.09 9.03
C CYS A 6 -2.39 9.59 9.08
N SER A 7 -2.08 8.68 10.01
CA SER A 7 -0.77 8.04 10.19
C SER A 7 -0.35 7.24 8.94
N ILE A 8 -1.34 6.72 8.20
CA ILE A 8 -1.17 5.81 7.08
C ILE A 8 -0.81 6.56 5.78
N CYS A 9 -1.68 7.47 5.34
CA CYS A 9 -1.53 8.15 4.05
C CYS A 9 -1.19 9.65 4.15
N GLY A 10 -1.30 10.25 5.35
CA GLY A 10 -1.06 11.67 5.57
C GLY A 10 -2.22 12.60 5.19
N PHE A 11 -3.42 12.06 4.92
CA PHE A 11 -4.63 12.89 4.76
C PHE A 11 -4.82 13.79 5.98
N ILE A 12 -5.16 15.06 5.75
CA ILE A 12 -5.38 16.05 6.81
C ILE A 12 -6.87 16.36 6.87
N TYR A 13 -7.51 15.96 7.97
CA TYR A 13 -8.81 16.49 8.35
C TYR A 13 -8.63 17.85 9.03
N ASP A 14 -9.30 18.87 8.52
CA ASP A 14 -9.31 20.23 9.07
C ASP A 14 -10.72 20.53 9.57
N GLU A 15 -10.92 20.59 10.89
CA GLU A 15 -12.23 20.83 11.49
C GLU A 15 -12.88 22.11 10.94
N ALA A 16 -12.09 23.13 10.61
CA ALA A 16 -12.61 24.38 10.06
C ALA A 16 -13.24 24.20 8.67
N LYS A 17 -12.78 23.21 7.91
CA LYS A 17 -13.27 22.91 6.57
C LYS A 17 -14.31 21.80 6.55
N GLY A 18 -14.24 20.86 7.49
CA GLY A 18 -15.01 19.62 7.43
C GLY A 18 -14.67 18.81 6.17
N ILE A 19 -15.58 17.91 5.78
CA ILE A 19 -15.58 17.21 4.49
C ILE A 19 -17.01 17.20 3.96
N PRO A 20 -17.50 18.31 3.37
CA PRO A 20 -18.90 18.44 2.97
C PRO A 20 -19.35 17.36 1.98
N GLU A 21 -18.46 16.92 1.10
CA GLU A 21 -18.71 15.85 0.13
C GLU A 21 -18.94 14.48 0.78
N ALA A 22 -18.41 14.27 1.98
CA ALA A 22 -18.63 13.08 2.80
C ALA A 22 -19.70 13.31 3.88
N GLY A 23 -20.45 14.41 3.82
CA GLY A 23 -21.50 14.74 4.79
C GLY A 23 -20.99 15.34 6.11
N ILE A 24 -19.71 15.70 6.21
CA ILE A 24 -19.12 16.32 7.41
C ILE A 24 -19.07 17.84 7.22
N ALA A 25 -19.88 18.59 7.98
CA ALA A 25 -19.97 20.03 7.83
C ALA A 25 -18.68 20.77 8.26
N PRO A 26 -18.38 21.94 7.69
CA PRO A 26 -17.35 22.83 8.23
C PRO A 26 -17.69 23.17 9.69
N GLY A 27 -16.72 23.05 10.58
CA GLY A 27 -16.92 23.26 12.01
C GLY A 27 -17.06 21.98 12.84
N THR A 28 -17.26 20.81 12.21
CA THR A 28 -17.40 19.54 12.94
C THR A 28 -16.10 19.19 13.67
N ALA A 29 -16.16 19.06 15.00
CA ALA A 29 -15.01 18.67 15.80
C ALA A 29 -14.64 17.21 15.52
N TRP A 30 -13.39 16.84 15.76
CA TRP A 30 -12.96 15.44 15.57
C TRP A 30 -13.77 14.45 16.38
N GLU A 31 -14.14 14.81 17.61
CA GLU A 31 -14.95 14.00 18.51
C GLU A 31 -16.34 13.71 17.93
N ASP A 32 -16.89 14.65 17.16
CA ASP A 32 -18.23 14.58 16.57
C ASP A 32 -18.28 13.78 15.25
N ILE A 33 -17.13 13.40 14.68
CA ILE A 33 -17.09 12.55 13.49
C ILE A 33 -17.59 11.14 13.86
N PRO A 34 -18.48 10.52 13.06
CA PRO A 34 -18.91 9.14 13.26
C PRO A 34 -17.75 8.15 13.44
N GLU A 35 -17.93 7.14 14.29
CA GLU A 35 -16.86 6.18 14.60
C GLU A 35 -16.58 5.19 13.46
N ASP A 36 -17.58 4.99 12.59
CA ASP A 36 -17.52 4.23 11.34
C ASP A 36 -16.93 5.05 10.17
N TRP A 37 -16.66 6.34 10.36
CA TRP A 37 -15.99 7.14 9.35
C TRP A 37 -14.57 6.64 9.09
N VAL A 38 -14.22 6.59 7.80
CA VAL A 38 -12.91 6.15 7.33
C VAL A 38 -12.24 7.24 6.49
N CYS A 39 -10.91 7.22 6.49
CA CYS A 39 -10.09 8.12 5.68
C CYS A 39 -10.47 8.00 4.19
N PRO A 40 -10.80 9.12 3.51
CA PRO A 40 -11.23 9.08 2.11
C PRO A 40 -10.11 8.68 1.14
N LEU A 41 -8.85 8.75 1.57
CA LEU A 41 -7.71 8.40 0.72
C LEU A 41 -7.29 6.93 0.83
N CYS A 42 -7.43 6.31 2.00
CA CYS A 42 -6.88 4.98 2.24
C CYS A 42 -7.78 4.03 3.03
N GLY A 43 -8.98 4.47 3.44
CA GLY A 43 -9.91 3.66 4.21
C GLY A 43 -9.51 3.42 5.67
N ALA A 44 -8.44 4.05 6.16
CA ALA A 44 -8.00 3.92 7.55
C ALA A 44 -9.08 4.44 8.52
N THR A 45 -9.27 3.74 9.64
CA THR A 45 -10.24 4.11 10.66
C THR A 45 -9.86 5.40 11.39
N LYS A 46 -10.81 5.97 12.12
CA LYS A 46 -10.59 7.15 13.00
C LYS A 46 -9.43 6.96 14.00
N SER A 47 -9.17 5.73 14.46
CA SER A 47 -8.05 5.43 15.37
C SER A 47 -6.66 5.65 14.77
N GLU A 48 -6.54 5.69 13.44
CA GLU A 48 -5.28 5.89 12.74
C GLU A 48 -4.93 7.38 12.52
N PHE A 49 -5.65 8.31 13.14
CA PHE A 49 -5.36 9.74 13.03
C PHE A 49 -4.72 10.29 14.29
N ASN A 50 -3.74 11.16 14.09
CA ASN A 50 -3.06 11.88 15.16
C ASN A 50 -3.35 13.38 15.05
N LYS A 51 -3.51 14.07 16.18
CA LYS A 51 -3.69 15.51 16.18
C LYS A 51 -2.42 16.19 15.66
N GLN A 52 -2.57 17.12 14.71
CA GLN A 52 -1.44 17.80 14.08
C GLN A 52 -0.68 18.61 15.13
N GLY A 53 0.58 18.22 15.41
CA GLY A 53 1.42 18.80 16.45
C GLY A 53 1.63 17.91 17.67
N GLU A 54 0.88 16.82 17.83
CA GLU A 54 1.26 15.74 18.74
C GLU A 54 2.36 14.92 18.09
N GLN A 55 3.55 14.96 18.68
CA GLN A 55 4.57 13.96 18.41
C GLN A 55 4.08 12.66 19.03
N THR A 56 3.52 11.76 18.23
CA THR A 56 3.45 10.35 18.62
C THR A 56 4.90 9.93 18.84
N ARG A 57 5.31 9.84 20.11
CA ARG A 57 6.47 9.04 20.49
C ARG A 57 6.16 7.65 19.94
N THR A 58 6.73 7.30 18.80
CA THR A 58 6.82 5.91 18.37
C THR A 58 7.45 5.19 19.55
N ALA A 59 6.64 4.41 20.27
CA ALA A 59 7.17 3.52 21.27
C ALA A 59 8.25 2.71 20.55
N GLU A 60 9.50 2.85 21.00
CA GLU A 60 10.59 2.01 20.55
C GLU A 60 10.17 0.58 20.86
N LYS A 61 9.60 -0.11 19.87
CA LYS A 61 9.42 -1.55 19.95
C LYS A 61 10.85 -2.09 20.04
N LYS A 62 11.16 -2.68 21.19
CA LYS A 62 12.40 -3.40 21.47
C LYS A 62 12.71 -4.28 20.24
N PRO A 63 13.93 -4.27 19.69
CA PRO A 63 14.25 -5.06 18.51
C PRO A 63 13.77 -6.49 18.73
N LEU A 64 12.85 -6.94 17.89
CA LEU A 64 12.53 -8.36 17.82
C LEU A 64 13.84 -9.06 17.43
N PRO A 65 14.16 -10.21 18.04
CA PRO A 65 15.33 -10.97 17.65
C PRO A 65 15.29 -11.20 16.14
N VAL A 66 16.45 -11.02 15.49
CA VAL A 66 16.60 -11.24 14.06
C VAL A 66 16.06 -12.62 13.73
N ILE A 67 14.99 -12.67 12.93
CA ILE A 67 14.47 -13.94 12.44
C ILE A 67 15.54 -14.49 11.49
N GLU A 68 16.21 -15.57 11.90
CA GLU A 68 17.12 -16.29 11.02
C GLU A 68 16.31 -16.84 9.83
N HIS A 69 16.62 -16.37 8.62
CA HIS A 69 16.09 -16.98 7.43
C HIS A 69 16.57 -18.43 7.37
N SER A 70 15.65 -19.40 7.23
CA SER A 70 16.03 -20.78 6.92
C SER A 70 16.91 -20.75 5.68
N GLY A 71 18.13 -21.30 5.75
CA GLY A 71 19.10 -21.30 4.65
C GLY A 71 18.67 -22.06 3.39
N ASP A 72 17.43 -22.52 3.34
CA ASP A 72 16.84 -23.23 2.22
C ASP A 72 16.38 -22.22 1.16
N MET A 73 17.14 -22.15 0.06
CA MET A 73 16.71 -21.44 -1.14
C MET A 73 15.42 -22.09 -1.66
N LYS A 74 14.31 -21.37 -1.55
CA LYS A 74 13.02 -21.81 -2.05
C LYS A 74 12.87 -21.40 -3.51
N GLU A 75 12.43 -22.34 -4.35
CA GLU A 75 12.11 -22.04 -5.74
C GLU A 75 10.86 -21.13 -5.79
N LEU A 76 10.95 -20.05 -6.56
CA LEU A 76 9.86 -19.10 -6.75
C LEU A 76 8.83 -19.68 -7.72
N SER A 77 7.55 -19.44 -7.44
CA SER A 77 6.48 -19.72 -8.39
C SER A 77 6.60 -18.83 -9.63
N PRO A 78 6.03 -19.24 -10.78
CA PRO A 78 6.01 -18.40 -11.98
C PRO A 78 5.45 -17.00 -11.71
N LEU A 79 4.39 -16.89 -10.90
CA LEU A 79 3.81 -15.59 -10.58
C LEU A 79 4.78 -14.69 -9.80
N GLU A 80 5.50 -15.23 -8.82
CA GLU A 80 6.51 -14.48 -8.07
C GLU A 80 7.65 -14.01 -8.99
N VAL A 81 8.10 -14.85 -9.92
CA VAL A 81 9.11 -14.47 -10.91
C VAL A 81 8.57 -13.38 -11.84
N SER A 82 7.32 -13.48 -12.29
CA SER A 82 6.67 -12.46 -13.11
C SER A 82 6.64 -11.09 -12.43
N VAL A 83 6.28 -11.05 -11.15
CA VAL A 83 6.26 -9.82 -10.33
C VAL A 83 7.67 -9.25 -10.16
N ILE A 84 8.67 -10.11 -9.90
CA ILE A 84 10.08 -9.68 -9.80
C ILE A 84 10.56 -9.07 -11.12
N CYS A 85 10.31 -9.74 -12.26
CA CYS A 85 10.66 -9.24 -13.58
C CYS A 85 10.00 -7.88 -13.86
N THR A 86 8.72 -7.70 -13.50
CA THR A 86 8.03 -6.41 -13.64
C THR A 86 8.69 -5.30 -12.82
N ASN A 87 9.10 -5.59 -11.59
CA ASN A 87 9.79 -4.64 -10.74
C ASN A 87 11.19 -4.29 -11.28
N LEU A 88 11.92 -5.28 -11.79
CA LEU A 88 13.22 -5.08 -12.44
C LEU A 88 13.09 -4.24 -13.72
N ALA A 89 12.05 -4.45 -14.52
CA ALA A 89 11.77 -3.67 -15.71
C ALA A 89 11.60 -2.18 -15.36
N ARG A 90 10.72 -1.87 -14.40
CA ARG A 90 10.51 -0.51 -13.88
C ARG A 90 11.81 0.11 -13.34
N GLY A 91 12.63 -0.68 -12.65
CA GLY A 91 13.96 -0.25 -12.20
C GLY A 91 14.91 0.09 -13.35
N CYS A 92 14.86 -0.64 -14.47
CA CYS A 92 15.65 -0.38 -15.67
C CYS A 92 15.19 0.89 -16.38
N GLU A 93 13.89 1.14 -16.49
CA GLU A 93 13.36 2.38 -17.07
C GLU A 93 13.91 3.62 -16.34
N LYS A 94 13.97 3.59 -15.02
CA LYS A 94 14.52 4.69 -14.20
C LYS A 94 16.01 4.93 -14.43
N GLN A 95 16.71 3.92 -14.91
CA GLN A 95 18.13 3.98 -15.24
C GLN A 95 18.36 4.23 -16.75
N TYR A 96 17.31 4.52 -17.51
CA TYR A 96 17.36 4.70 -18.97
C TYR A 96 17.87 3.46 -19.72
N LYS A 97 17.68 2.29 -19.13
CA LYS A 97 18.03 0.97 -19.68
C LYS A 97 16.82 0.35 -20.39
N LEU A 98 16.41 0.98 -21.50
CA LEU A 98 15.14 0.65 -22.16
C LEU A 98 15.12 -0.77 -22.73
N LYS A 99 16.25 -1.25 -23.26
CA LYS A 99 16.36 -2.62 -23.80
C LYS A 99 16.23 -3.67 -22.70
N GLU A 100 16.91 -3.48 -21.57
CA GLU A 100 16.79 -4.39 -20.44
C GLU A 100 15.38 -4.35 -19.82
N ALA A 101 14.75 -3.18 -19.77
CA ALA A 101 13.37 -3.05 -19.32
C ALA A 101 12.41 -3.88 -20.21
N GLU A 102 12.53 -3.76 -21.53
CA GLU A 102 11.73 -4.53 -22.49
C GLU A 102 11.90 -6.04 -22.31
N LEU A 103 13.14 -6.52 -22.16
CA LEU A 103 13.42 -7.94 -21.90
C LEU A 103 12.83 -8.44 -20.58
N PHE A 104 12.87 -7.62 -19.53
CA PHE A 104 12.24 -7.97 -18.26
C PHE A 104 10.71 -8.01 -18.36
N TYR A 105 10.10 -7.13 -19.16
CA TYR A 105 8.66 -7.22 -19.46
C TYR A 105 8.31 -8.50 -20.22
N GLU A 106 9.10 -8.88 -21.23
CA GLU A 106 8.91 -10.14 -21.96
C GLU A 106 8.97 -11.37 -21.03
N LEU A 107 9.94 -11.38 -20.11
CA LEU A 107 10.01 -12.42 -19.08
C LEU A 107 8.82 -12.38 -18.14
N ALA A 108 8.39 -11.18 -17.71
CA ALA A 108 7.24 -11.04 -16.84
C ALA A 108 5.97 -11.61 -17.47
N ASP A 109 5.73 -11.32 -18.76
CA ASP A 109 4.59 -11.82 -19.52
C ASP A 109 4.66 -13.35 -19.71
N TYR A 110 5.83 -13.89 -20.03
CA TYR A 110 6.04 -15.33 -20.15
C TYR A 110 5.67 -16.06 -18.84
N PHE A 111 6.22 -15.60 -17.70
CA PHE A 111 5.98 -16.22 -16.40
C PHE A 111 4.53 -16.05 -15.93
N LYS A 112 3.89 -14.92 -16.27
CA LYS A 112 2.47 -14.70 -16.03
C LYS A 112 1.61 -15.68 -16.83
N ALA A 113 1.94 -15.92 -18.11
CA ALA A 113 1.18 -16.81 -18.99
C ALA A 113 1.21 -18.28 -18.55
N ILE A 114 2.30 -18.72 -17.89
CA ILE A 114 2.41 -20.09 -17.36
C ILE A 114 1.98 -20.22 -15.90
N THR A 115 1.47 -19.14 -15.29
CA THR A 115 0.99 -19.17 -13.91
C THR A 115 -0.31 -19.98 -13.83
N ALA A 116 -0.30 -21.04 -13.01
CA ALA A 116 -1.50 -21.78 -12.68
C ALA A 116 -2.38 -20.99 -11.68
N PRO A 117 -3.72 -21.07 -11.79
CA PRO A 117 -4.61 -20.50 -10.78
C PRO A 117 -4.28 -21.00 -9.37
N TYR A 118 -4.40 -20.11 -8.39
CA TYR A 118 -4.18 -20.47 -7.00
C TYR A 118 -5.24 -21.48 -6.53
N LYS A 119 -4.81 -22.56 -5.88
CA LYS A 119 -5.68 -23.72 -5.58
C LYS A 119 -6.67 -23.50 -4.44
N ASP A 120 -6.48 -22.48 -3.61
CA ASP A 120 -7.32 -22.21 -2.43
C ASP A 120 -7.35 -20.72 -2.05
N PRO A 121 -7.92 -19.85 -2.91
CA PRO A 121 -7.89 -18.40 -2.70
C PRO A 121 -8.70 -18.02 -1.47
N SER A 122 -8.10 -17.25 -0.56
CA SER A 122 -8.74 -16.82 0.68
C SER A 122 -8.27 -15.43 1.07
N TYR A 123 -9.22 -14.50 1.24
CA TYR A 123 -8.92 -13.16 1.74
C TYR A 123 -8.32 -13.17 3.14
N ASN A 124 -8.76 -14.09 4.01
CA ASN A 124 -8.17 -14.25 5.35
C ASN A 124 -6.68 -14.58 5.25
N LYS A 125 -6.31 -15.57 4.43
CA LYS A 125 -4.89 -15.93 4.26
C LYS A 125 -4.06 -14.78 3.68
N LEU A 126 -4.64 -13.98 2.78
CA LEU A 126 -3.97 -12.80 2.25
C LEU A 126 -3.76 -11.73 3.32
N ILE A 127 -4.79 -11.46 4.14
CA ILE A 127 -4.70 -10.54 5.28
C ILE A 127 -3.65 -11.03 6.27
N ASP A 128 -3.66 -12.31 6.66
CA ASP A 128 -2.70 -12.91 7.59
C ASP A 128 -1.24 -12.73 7.09
N LEU A 129 -1.00 -12.88 5.79
CA LEU A 129 0.32 -12.66 5.20
C LEU A 129 0.74 -11.19 5.28
N VAL A 130 -0.17 -10.27 4.96
CA VAL A 130 0.07 -8.82 5.02
C VAL A 130 0.32 -8.37 6.47
N GLU A 131 -0.45 -8.87 7.43
CA GLU A 131 -0.29 -8.58 8.85
C GLU A 131 1.06 -9.11 9.36
N LYS A 132 1.44 -10.34 8.97
CA LYS A 132 2.75 -10.88 9.30
C LYS A 132 3.90 -10.01 8.78
N ASP A 133 3.80 -9.48 7.56
CA ASP A 133 4.80 -8.54 7.03
C ASP A 133 4.84 -7.24 7.85
N LEU A 134 3.69 -6.72 8.28
CA LEU A 134 3.61 -5.49 9.08
C LEU A 134 4.11 -5.66 10.51
N GLU A 135 3.91 -6.83 11.11
CA GLU A 135 4.24 -7.11 12.50
C GLU A 135 5.66 -7.65 12.69
N GLU A 136 6.13 -8.47 11.75
CA GLU A 136 7.40 -9.20 11.86
C GLU A 136 8.36 -8.81 10.73
N GLY A 137 7.95 -9.00 9.47
CA GLY A 137 8.84 -8.93 8.31
C GLY A 137 9.50 -7.56 8.11
N ILE A 138 8.70 -6.51 7.99
CA ILE A 138 9.16 -5.14 7.77
C ILE A 138 9.91 -4.61 9.01
N PRO A 139 9.43 -4.76 10.26
CA PRO A 139 10.19 -4.36 11.43
C PRO A 139 11.58 -5.02 11.52
N ASN A 140 11.66 -6.32 11.24
CA ASN A 140 12.93 -7.04 11.21
C ASN A 140 13.87 -6.50 10.11
N ALA A 141 13.37 -6.35 8.88
CA ALA A 141 14.14 -5.79 7.78
C ALA A 141 14.63 -4.36 8.06
N LYS A 142 13.82 -3.54 8.76
CA LYS A 142 14.21 -2.19 9.19
C LYS A 142 15.31 -2.21 10.23
N ALA A 143 15.24 -3.12 11.21
CA ALA A 143 16.28 -3.29 12.22
C ALA A 143 17.63 -3.63 11.56
N ILE A 144 17.64 -4.65 10.69
CA ILE A 144 18.84 -5.06 9.93
C ILE A 144 19.37 -3.90 9.07
N SER A 145 18.49 -3.20 8.35
CA SER A 145 18.89 -2.07 7.50
C SER A 145 19.43 -0.89 8.31
N SER A 146 18.88 -0.66 9.50
CA SER A 146 19.35 0.37 10.44
C SER A 146 20.75 0.05 10.97
N ASP A 147 20.97 -1.19 11.40
CA ASP A 147 22.27 -1.66 11.88
C ASP A 147 23.34 -1.58 10.78
N ALA A 148 22.95 -1.94 9.54
CA ALA A 148 23.78 -1.78 8.35
C ALA A 148 23.95 -0.32 7.88
N LYS A 149 23.23 0.64 8.47
CA LYS A 149 23.17 2.06 8.07
C LYS A 149 22.78 2.25 6.59
N ASP A 150 21.99 1.33 6.05
CA ASP A 150 21.50 1.38 4.67
C ASP A 150 20.29 2.31 4.56
N ARG A 151 20.56 3.58 4.25
CA ARG A 151 19.53 4.61 4.05
C ARG A 151 18.61 4.31 2.87
N GLY A 152 19.09 3.60 1.84
CA GLY A 152 18.29 3.24 0.67
C GLY A 152 17.23 2.22 1.04
N ALA A 153 17.65 1.12 1.68
CA ALA A 153 16.76 0.08 2.17
C ALA A 153 15.76 0.63 3.20
N LEU A 154 16.20 1.45 4.15
CA LEU A 154 15.31 2.08 5.14
C LEU A 154 14.22 2.93 4.49
N ARG A 155 14.55 3.67 3.43
CA ARG A 155 13.58 4.48 2.68
C ARG A 155 12.57 3.61 1.96
N ALA A 156 13.05 2.57 1.26
CA ALA A 156 12.19 1.60 0.57
C ALA A 156 11.23 0.90 1.55
N LEU A 157 11.74 0.43 2.69
CA LEU A 157 10.94 -0.21 3.73
C LEU A 157 9.93 0.74 4.37
N THR A 158 10.26 2.02 4.51
CA THR A 158 9.31 3.02 5.03
C THR A 158 8.14 3.26 4.08
N TRP A 159 8.39 3.30 2.77
CA TRP A 159 7.33 3.41 1.78
C TRP A 159 6.54 2.12 1.62
N GLY A 160 7.24 0.97 1.59
CA GLY A 160 6.66 -0.36 1.58
C GLY A 160 5.68 -0.53 2.73
N GLU A 161 6.10 -0.24 3.97
CA GLU A 161 5.21 -0.33 5.13
C GLU A 161 3.93 0.48 4.98
N LYS A 162 4.04 1.74 4.53
CA LYS A 162 2.86 2.59 4.36
C LYS A 162 1.88 1.98 3.36
N VAL A 163 2.39 1.50 2.23
CA VAL A 163 1.55 0.88 1.21
C VAL A 163 0.98 -0.46 1.68
N THR A 164 1.75 -1.27 2.39
CA THR A 164 1.28 -2.53 2.99
C THR A 164 0.16 -2.27 4.02
N ARG A 165 0.24 -1.20 4.82
CA ARG A 165 -0.85 -0.81 5.73
C ARG A 165 -2.11 -0.40 4.98
N ILE A 166 -1.96 0.31 3.85
CA ILE A 166 -3.08 0.68 2.99
C ILE A 166 -3.71 -0.57 2.38
N LEU A 167 -2.90 -1.49 1.88
CA LEU A 167 -3.36 -2.78 1.37
C LEU A 167 -4.13 -3.55 2.44
N ASN A 168 -3.63 -3.62 3.68
CA ASN A 168 -4.36 -4.29 4.77
C ASN A 168 -5.73 -3.62 5.01
N SER A 169 -5.76 -2.30 5.11
CA SER A 169 -7.00 -1.54 5.28
C SER A 169 -8.01 -1.79 4.17
N LEU A 170 -7.54 -1.86 2.91
CA LEU A 170 -8.39 -2.13 1.74
C LEU A 170 -8.90 -3.58 1.74
N LEU A 171 -8.06 -4.55 2.05
CA LEU A 171 -8.46 -5.97 2.12
C LEU A 171 -9.48 -6.21 3.24
N THR A 172 -9.25 -5.65 4.43
CA THR A 172 -10.19 -5.75 5.56
C THR A 172 -11.53 -5.07 5.23
N ARG A 173 -11.50 -3.95 4.52
CA ARG A 173 -12.72 -3.25 4.08
C ARG A 173 -13.46 -4.08 3.04
N TYR A 174 -12.76 -4.57 2.02
CA TYR A 174 -13.33 -5.41 0.97
C TYR A 174 -13.94 -6.69 1.54
N GLN A 175 -13.33 -7.28 2.57
CA GLN A 175 -13.90 -8.44 3.25
C GLN A 175 -15.27 -8.16 3.89
N LYS A 176 -15.50 -6.93 4.38
CA LYS A 176 -16.77 -6.53 5.01
C LYS A 176 -17.82 -6.09 3.99
N GLU A 177 -17.39 -5.32 2.99
CA GLU A 177 -18.29 -4.65 2.03
C GLU A 177 -18.47 -5.43 0.72
N GLY A 178 -17.55 -6.34 0.39
CA GLY A 178 -17.51 -7.08 -0.87
C GLY A 178 -17.47 -6.16 -2.09
N GLU A 179 -18.13 -6.59 -3.16
CA GLU A 179 -18.23 -5.85 -4.43
C GLU A 179 -18.81 -4.44 -4.28
N ALA A 180 -19.60 -4.18 -3.23
CA ALA A 180 -20.15 -2.84 -2.98
C ALA A 180 -19.05 -1.78 -2.81
N MET A 181 -17.87 -2.16 -2.30
CA MET A 181 -16.71 -1.28 -2.18
C MET A 181 -16.19 -0.80 -3.54
N LEU A 182 -16.38 -1.60 -4.60
CA LEU A 182 -15.85 -1.34 -5.94
C LEU A 182 -16.92 -0.78 -6.90
N GLN A 183 -18.15 -0.61 -6.44
CA GLN A 183 -19.22 -0.04 -7.26
C GLN A 183 -18.93 1.44 -7.58
N ASN A 184 -19.04 1.78 -8.86
CA ASN A 184 -18.88 3.15 -9.36
C ASN A 184 -17.54 3.79 -8.99
N THR A 185 -16.45 3.01 -8.92
CA THR A 185 -15.12 3.53 -8.61
C THR A 185 -14.05 2.78 -9.40
N GLY A 186 -12.94 3.47 -9.70
CA GLY A 186 -11.73 2.88 -10.29
C GLY A 186 -10.69 2.54 -9.23
N VAL A 187 -9.95 1.47 -9.43
CA VAL A 187 -8.77 1.14 -8.63
C VAL A 187 -7.53 1.60 -9.39
N TYR A 188 -6.69 2.41 -8.75
CA TYR A 188 -5.47 2.97 -9.35
C TYR A 188 -4.26 2.65 -8.48
N VAL A 189 -3.16 2.25 -9.11
CA VAL A 189 -1.91 1.91 -8.42
C VAL A 189 -0.78 2.81 -8.90
N CYS A 190 -0.12 3.49 -7.95
CA CYS A 190 1.09 4.27 -8.25
C CYS A 190 2.24 3.33 -8.63
N THR A 191 2.73 3.44 -9.85
CA THR A 191 3.83 2.63 -10.41
C THR A 191 5.19 2.84 -9.73
N ILE A 192 5.28 3.80 -8.81
CA ILE A 192 6.53 4.21 -8.16
C ILE A 192 6.63 3.69 -6.74
N CYS A 193 5.56 3.82 -5.95
CA CYS A 193 5.57 3.39 -4.55
C CYS A 193 4.55 2.31 -4.23
N GLY A 194 3.64 1.96 -5.16
CA GLY A 194 2.59 0.96 -4.96
C GLY A 194 1.33 1.49 -4.26
N PHE A 195 1.21 2.80 -4.00
CA PHE A 195 0.01 3.37 -3.36
C PHE A 195 -1.24 3.01 -4.17
N ILE A 196 -2.22 2.41 -3.50
CA ILE A 196 -3.50 1.99 -4.08
C ILE A 196 -4.56 3.03 -3.71
N TYR A 197 -5.29 3.49 -4.71
CA TYR A 197 -6.37 4.46 -4.56
C TYR A 197 -7.66 3.91 -5.19
N THR A 198 -8.78 4.08 -4.49
CA THR A 198 -10.12 3.76 -4.97
C THR A 198 -10.92 5.06 -5.13
N GLY A 199 -11.19 5.48 -6.36
CA GLY A 199 -11.98 6.68 -6.67
C GLY A 199 -12.30 6.78 -8.16
N ASP A 200 -13.00 7.82 -8.60
CA ASP A 200 -13.33 8.01 -10.03
C ASP A 200 -12.07 8.24 -10.88
N THR A 201 -11.20 9.13 -10.41
CA THR A 201 -9.93 9.53 -11.06
C THR A 201 -8.78 9.49 -10.05
N PRO A 202 -7.55 9.16 -10.46
CA PRO A 202 -6.41 9.15 -9.54
C PRO A 202 -6.12 10.56 -9.01
N PRO A 203 -5.43 10.68 -7.85
CA PRO A 203 -5.02 11.98 -7.33
C PRO A 203 -3.98 12.66 -8.23
N ASP A 204 -4.04 14.00 -8.37
CA ASP A 204 -3.06 14.81 -9.11
C ASP A 204 -1.60 14.51 -8.71
N LEU A 205 -1.38 14.27 -7.41
CA LEU A 205 -0.10 13.88 -6.85
C LEU A 205 -0.28 12.69 -5.91
N CYS A 206 0.57 11.67 -6.07
CA CYS A 206 0.60 10.53 -5.17
C CYS A 206 0.88 10.99 -3.73
N PRO A 207 0.02 10.68 -2.73
CA PRO A 207 0.19 11.15 -1.37
C PRO A 207 1.45 10.60 -0.69
N VAL A 208 1.95 9.45 -1.15
CA VAL A 208 3.14 8.78 -0.59
C VAL A 208 4.44 9.34 -1.19
N CYS A 209 4.63 9.24 -2.52
CA CYS A 209 5.90 9.58 -3.17
C CYS A 209 5.86 10.87 -4.01
N LYS A 210 4.72 11.57 -4.07
CA LYS A 210 4.55 12.88 -4.73
C LYS A 210 4.79 12.90 -6.24
N VAL A 211 4.68 11.75 -6.90
CA VAL A 211 4.70 11.69 -8.37
C VAL A 211 3.34 12.08 -8.94
N PRO A 212 3.27 12.60 -10.18
CA PRO A 212 2.00 13.03 -10.76
C PRO A 212 1.08 11.87 -11.16
N ASP A 213 -0.18 12.21 -11.43
CA ASP A 213 -1.28 11.32 -11.84
C ASP A 213 -0.94 10.33 -12.97
N TRP A 214 -0.18 10.74 -13.99
CA TRP A 214 0.24 9.87 -15.11
C TRP A 214 1.18 8.73 -14.68
N LYS A 215 1.60 8.69 -13.41
CA LYS A 215 2.28 7.55 -12.80
C LYS A 215 1.35 6.54 -12.13
N PHE A 216 0.05 6.72 -12.23
CA PHE A 216 -0.93 5.73 -11.80
C PHE A 216 -1.37 4.86 -12.98
N GLU A 217 -1.38 3.56 -12.76
CA GLU A 217 -2.02 2.59 -13.65
C GLU A 217 -3.39 2.26 -13.10
N LYS A 218 -4.42 2.28 -13.95
CA LYS A 218 -5.74 1.77 -13.59
C LYS A 218 -5.68 0.24 -13.58
N VAL A 219 -6.13 -0.37 -12.50
CA VAL A 219 -6.31 -1.81 -12.44
C VAL A 219 -7.57 -2.14 -13.21
N GLU A 220 -7.41 -2.81 -14.35
CA GLU A 220 -8.53 -3.41 -15.04
C GLU A 220 -8.94 -4.66 -14.26
N GLY A 221 -10.20 -4.70 -13.80
CA GLY A 221 -10.76 -5.93 -13.26
C GLY A 221 -10.68 -6.99 -14.36
N GLY A 222 -10.20 -8.19 -14.02
CA GLY A 222 -10.17 -9.31 -14.94
C GLY A 222 -11.59 -9.70 -15.33
N ASN A 223 -12.15 -9.03 -16.35
CA ASN A 223 -13.23 -9.56 -17.15
C ASN A 223 -12.61 -10.50 -18.20
N ASP A 224 -11.99 -11.57 -17.73
CA ASP A 224 -11.82 -12.76 -18.55
C ASP A 224 -12.99 -13.68 -18.24
N ASN A 225 -13.97 -13.65 -19.15
CA ASN A 225 -14.95 -14.71 -19.26
C ASN A 225 -14.20 -16.06 -19.41
N GLY A 226 -14.42 -17.02 -18.50
CA GLY A 226 -14.09 -18.44 -18.73
C GLY A 226 -13.25 -19.09 -17.66
#